data_AF-A0A0C9U5D9-F1
#
_entry.id   AF-A0A0C9U5D9-F1
#
_cell.length_a   1.000
_cell.length_b   1.000
_cell.length_c   1.000
_cell.angle_alpha   90.00
_cell.angle_beta   90.00
_cell.angle_gamma   90.00
#
_symmetry.space_group_name_H-M   'P 1'
#
loop_
_entity.id
_entity.type
_entity.pdbx_description
1 polymer ?
#
loop_
_entity_poly.entity_id
_entity_poly.type
_entity_poly.pdbx_seq_one_letter_code
_entity_poly.pdbx_strand_id
1 'polypeptide(L)'
;DLFDGSNPDKLKVYLISCQMVFRAQRQNYALGRKKIGYALTFLKGTALEFFEPYILTEDDPGYVEPIFFTDWIGFKQILLDNFGSTFPEEEAKMALEKL
;
A
#
# COMPACT_ATOMS: atom_id res chain seq x y z
N ASP A 1 -12.44 -6.16 2.14
CA ASP A 1 -11.79 -6.15 3.46
C ASP A 1 -10.68 -5.11 3.40
N LEU A 2 -10.50 -4.32 4.46
CA LEU A 2 -9.39 -3.37 4.58
C LEU A 2 -8.11 -4.15 4.87
N PHE A 3 -6.95 -3.65 4.45
CA PHE A 3 -5.67 -4.29 4.78
C PHE A 3 -5.22 -3.86 6.17
N ASP A 4 -5.03 -4.82 7.08
CA ASP A 4 -4.67 -4.55 8.48
C ASP A 4 -3.17 -4.63 8.78
N GLY A 5 -2.35 -5.09 7.84
CA GLY A 5 -0.91 -5.27 8.05
C GLY A 5 -0.50 -6.61 8.67
N SER A 6 -1.44 -7.48 9.05
CA SER A 6 -1.12 -8.73 9.79
C SER A 6 -0.82 -9.93 8.88
N ASN A 7 -1.41 -9.98 7.69
CA ASN A 7 -1.27 -11.10 6.77
C ASN A 7 -0.66 -10.66 5.44
N PRO A 8 0.60 -11.04 5.16
CA PRO A 8 1.28 -10.72 3.90
C PRO A 8 0.55 -11.18 2.63
N ASP A 9 -0.17 -12.29 2.66
CA ASP A 9 -0.95 -12.77 1.51
C ASP A 9 -2.06 -11.79 1.12
N LYS A 10 -2.64 -11.12 2.13
CA LYS A 10 -3.67 -10.09 1.92
C LYS A 10 -3.10 -8.81 1.32
N LEU A 11 -1.81 -8.52 1.50
CA LEU A 11 -1.16 -7.34 0.90
C LEU A 11 -1.21 -7.41 -0.63
N LYS A 12 -0.95 -8.59 -1.21
CA LYS A 12 -1.01 -8.80 -2.67
C LYS A 12 -2.42 -8.53 -3.21
N VAL A 13 -3.45 -9.05 -2.53
CA VAL A 13 -4.85 -8.85 -2.91
C VAL A 13 -5.23 -7.36 -2.83
N TYR A 14 -4.80 -6.67 -1.78
CA TYR A 14 -4.99 -5.23 -1.61
C TYR A 14 -4.33 -4.41 -2.74
N LEU A 15 -3.07 -4.70 -3.07
CA LEU A 15 -2.35 -4.00 -4.14
C LEU A 15 -2.96 -4.23 -5.52
N ILE A 16 -3.41 -5.45 -5.82
CA ILE A 16 -4.14 -5.77 -7.06
C ILE A 16 -5.45 -4.96 -7.11
N SER A 17 -6.19 -4.91 -6.01
CA SER A 17 -7.45 -4.15 -5.93
C SER A 17 -7.24 -2.66 -6.21
N CYS A 18 -6.21 -2.05 -5.62
CA CYS A 18 -5.82 -0.67 -5.92
C CYS A 18 -5.49 -0.49 -7.41
N GLN A 19 -4.68 -1.38 -7.97
CA GLN A 19 -4.26 -1.31 -9.37
C GLN A 19 -5.43 -1.44 -10.34
N MET A 20 -6.45 -2.25 -10.02
CA MET A 20 -7.68 -2.36 -10.81
C MET A 20 -8.45 -1.04 -10.84
N VAL A 21 -8.62 -0.37 -9.69
CA VAL A 21 -9.31 0.93 -9.61
C VAL A 21 -8.55 2.00 -10.38
N PHE A 22 -7.23 2.07 -10.23
CA PHE A 22 -6.41 3.04 -10.96
C PHE A 22 -6.46 2.81 -12.48
N ARG A 23 -6.56 1.56 -12.91
CA ARG A 23 -6.72 1.21 -14.33
C ARG A 23 -8.09 1.60 -14.87
N ALA A 24 -9.15 1.43 -14.07
CA ALA A 24 -10.51 1.80 -14.46
C ALA A 24 -10.69 3.33 -14.54
N GLN A 25 -10.00 4.08 -13.70
CA GLN A 25 -10.12 5.54 -13.60
C GLN A 25 -8.77 6.25 -13.83
N ARG A 26 -8.10 5.94 -14.95
CA ARG A 26 -6.72 6.43 -15.20
C ARG A 26 -6.57 7.94 -15.10
N GLN A 27 -7.56 8.71 -15.54
CA GLN A 27 -7.52 10.17 -15.48
C GLN A 27 -7.55 10.68 -14.03
N ASN A 28 -8.36 10.06 -13.17
CA ASN A 28 -8.46 10.42 -11.75
C ASN A 28 -7.20 10.05 -10.98
N TYR A 29 -6.51 8.98 -11.39
CA TYR A 29 -5.33 8.45 -10.69
C TYR A 29 -4.04 8.55 -11.52
N ALA A 30 -3.89 9.62 -12.30
CA ALA A 30 -2.67 9.86 -13.08
C ALA A 30 -1.46 10.22 -12.18
N LEU A 31 -1.71 10.86 -11.03
CA LEU A 31 -0.68 11.30 -10.08
C LEU A 31 -0.48 10.30 -8.95
N GLY A 32 0.77 10.09 -8.52
CA GLY A 32 1.11 9.19 -7.42
C GLY A 32 0.38 9.54 -6.12
N ARG A 33 0.37 10.82 -5.73
CA ARG A 33 -0.35 11.29 -4.53
C ARG A 33 -1.84 10.88 -4.51
N LYS A 34 -2.53 10.94 -5.65
CA LYS A 34 -3.95 10.53 -5.73
C LYS A 34 -4.13 9.02 -5.55
N LYS A 35 -3.20 8.21 -6.07
CA LYS A 35 -3.19 6.75 -5.86
C LYS A 35 -2.96 6.43 -4.40
N ILE A 36 -2.01 7.11 -3.78
CA ILE A 36 -1.62 6.91 -2.38
C ILE A 36 -2.76 7.31 -1.45
N GLY A 37 -3.36 8.49 -1.66
CA GLY A 37 -4.52 8.93 -0.88
C GLY A 37 -5.66 7.92 -0.92
N TYR A 38 -5.99 7.37 -2.10
CA TYR A 38 -6.96 6.29 -2.21
C TYR A 38 -6.51 5.02 -1.47
N ALA A 39 -5.26 4.61 -1.63
CA ALA A 39 -4.73 3.40 -1.02
C ALA A 39 -4.81 3.46 0.53
N LEU A 40 -4.49 4.62 1.13
CA LEU A 40 -4.54 4.85 2.57
C LEU A 40 -5.94 4.68 3.16
N THR A 41 -7.01 5.07 2.44
CA THR A 41 -8.38 4.90 2.96
C THR A 41 -8.79 3.44 3.11
N PHE A 42 -8.01 2.50 2.55
CA PHE A 42 -8.24 1.07 2.63
C PHE A 42 -7.29 0.36 3.61
N LEU A 43 -6.51 1.10 4.40
CA LEU A 43 -5.71 0.57 5.50
C LEU A 43 -6.50 0.58 6.82
N LYS A 44 -6.17 -0.35 7.72
CA LYS A 44 -6.60 -0.39 9.12
C LYS A 44 -5.50 -1.00 9.98
N GLY A 45 -5.72 -1.12 11.28
CA GLY A 45 -4.81 -1.86 12.19
C GLY A 45 -3.37 -1.37 12.11
N THR A 46 -2.41 -2.30 12.21
CA THR A 46 -0.99 -1.98 12.24
C THR A 46 -0.49 -1.32 10.96
N ALA A 47 -1.12 -1.62 9.81
CA ALA A 47 -0.82 -0.93 8.57
C ALA A 47 -1.17 0.56 8.64
N LEU A 48 -2.34 0.92 9.17
CA LEU A 48 -2.73 2.33 9.33
C LEU A 48 -1.90 3.02 10.41
N GLU A 49 -1.68 2.37 11.55
CA GLU A 49 -0.86 2.89 12.66
C GLU A 49 0.56 3.26 12.20
N PHE A 50 1.15 2.49 11.27
CA PHE A 50 2.46 2.82 10.70
C PHE A 50 2.46 4.16 9.93
N PHE A 51 1.38 4.45 9.19
CA PHE A 51 1.29 5.68 8.40
C PHE A 51 0.73 6.87 9.18
N GLU A 52 0.07 6.63 10.31
CA GLU A 52 -0.61 7.64 11.12
C GLU A 52 0.28 8.87 11.44
N PRO A 53 1.55 8.74 11.86
CA PRO A 53 2.39 9.90 12.15
C PRO A 53 2.60 10.80 10.93
N TYR A 54 2.67 10.24 9.73
CA TYR A 54 2.89 11.01 8.51
C TYR A 54 1.60 11.68 8.00
N ILE A 55 0.44 11.09 8.29
CA ILE A 55 -0.87 11.63 7.93
C ILE A 55 -1.23 12.78 8.87
N LEU A 56 -1.03 12.60 10.17
CA LEU A 56 -1.43 13.58 11.17
C LEU A 56 -0.52 14.81 11.24
N THR A 57 0.71 14.72 10.73
CA THR A 57 1.67 15.84 10.72
C THR A 57 1.62 16.67 9.45
N GLU A 58 0.74 16.38 8.48
CA GLU A 58 0.69 17.08 7.18
C GLU A 58 0.35 18.58 7.33
N ASP A 59 -0.41 18.95 8.37
CA ASP A 59 -0.77 20.35 8.69
C ASP A 59 0.32 21.09 9.49
N ASP A 60 1.41 20.43 9.87
CA ASP A 60 2.47 21.05 10.66
C ASP A 60 3.29 22.03 9.80
N PRO A 61 3.63 23.23 10.31
CA PRO A 61 4.40 24.23 9.55
C PRO A 61 5.80 23.76 9.11
N GLY A 62 6.34 22.73 9.76
CA GLY A 62 7.64 22.12 9.45
C GLY A 62 7.54 20.81 8.67
N TYR A 63 6.35 20.43 8.21
CA TYR A 63 6.15 19.17 7.49
C TYR A 63 6.94 19.15 6.18
N VAL A 64 7.70 18.07 6.00
CA VAL A 64 8.37 17.74 4.75
C VAL A 64 7.77 16.44 4.25
N GLU A 65 7.00 16.51 3.17
CA GLU A 65 6.31 15.35 2.60
C GLU A 65 7.32 14.24 2.26
N PRO A 66 7.17 13.03 2.83
CA PRO A 66 8.04 11.93 2.49
C PRO A 66 7.91 11.58 1.00
N ILE A 67 9.03 11.20 0.37
CA ILE A 67 9.05 10.85 -1.07
C ILE A 67 8.02 9.76 -1.39
N PHE A 68 7.83 8.80 -0.49
CA PHE A 68 6.87 7.72 -0.68
C PHE A 68 5.39 8.15 -0.63
N PHE A 69 5.06 9.40 -0.26
CA PHE A 69 3.72 9.98 -0.39
C PHE A 69 3.45 10.63 -1.76
N THR A 70 4.48 10.80 -2.58
CA THR A 70 4.36 11.38 -3.93
C THR A 70 4.53 10.35 -5.05
N ASP A 71 5.29 9.29 -4.79
CA ASP A 71 5.57 8.21 -5.73
C ASP A 71 4.89 6.89 -5.34
N TRP A 72 4.05 6.38 -6.23
CA TRP A 72 3.36 5.11 -6.05
C TRP A 72 4.32 3.92 -5.95
N ILE A 73 5.47 3.97 -6.63
CA ILE A 73 6.45 2.88 -6.56
C ILE A 73 7.07 2.85 -5.16
N GLY A 74 7.54 4.00 -4.66
CA GLY A 74 8.03 4.15 -3.28
C GLY A 74 7.00 3.71 -2.23
N PHE A 75 5.75 4.15 -2.35
CA PHE A 75 4.67 3.74 -1.42
C PHE A 75 4.51 2.22 -1.35
N LYS A 76 4.45 1.55 -2.51
CA LYS A 76 4.34 0.09 -2.57
C LYS A 76 5.54 -0.60 -1.91
N GLN A 77 6.75 -0.05 -2.09
CA GLN A 77 7.95 -0.62 -1.50
C GLN A 77 7.88 -0.56 0.03
N ILE A 78 7.46 0.57 0.60
CA ILE A 78 7.24 0.69 2.05
C ILE A 78 6.24 -0.36 2.55
N LEU A 79 5.13 -0.58 1.83
CA LEU A 79 4.18 -1.63 2.21
C LEU A 79 4.79 -3.04 2.16
N LEU A 80 5.61 -3.34 1.14
CA LEU A 80 6.26 -4.63 0.99
C LEU A 80 7.35 -4.86 2.05
N ASP A 81 8.13 -3.83 2.35
CA ASP A 81 9.22 -3.92 3.33
C ASP A 81 8.69 -4.10 4.76
N ASN A 82 7.53 -3.53 5.09
CA ASN A 82 6.97 -3.57 6.44
C ASN A 82 5.92 -4.68 6.64
N PHE A 83 5.19 -5.07 5.59
CA PHE A 83 4.05 -5.99 5.69
C PHE A 83 4.03 -7.10 4.63
N GLY A 84 5.05 -7.15 3.76
CA GLY A 84 5.22 -8.21 2.78
C GLY A 84 5.77 -9.49 3.39
N SER A 85 5.75 -10.57 2.61
CA SER A 85 6.37 -11.83 3.02
C SER A 85 7.87 -11.77 2.76
N THR A 86 8.64 -12.41 3.65
CA THR A 86 10.08 -12.63 3.48
C THR A 86 10.39 -13.64 2.36
N PHE A 87 9.43 -14.48 1.95
CA PHE A 87 9.63 -15.57 0.97
C PHE A 87 8.54 -15.63 -0.12
N PRO A 88 8.33 -14.56 -0.90
CA PRO A 88 7.21 -14.47 -1.84
C PRO A 88 7.27 -15.46 -3.01
N GLU A 89 8.48 -15.89 -3.43
CA GLU A 89 8.65 -16.87 -4.51
C GLU A 89 8.32 -18.29 -4.07
N GLU A 90 8.75 -18.70 -2.88
CA GLU A 90 8.44 -20.01 -2.31
C GLU A 90 6.95 -20.14 -2.02
N GLU A 91 6.30 -19.07 -1.54
CA GLU A 91 4.84 -19.02 -1.38
C GLU A 91 4.09 -19.16 -2.70
N ALA A 92 4.55 -18.46 -3.75
CA ALA A 92 3.94 -18.56 -5.07
C ALA A 92 4.08 -19.99 -5.63
N LYS A 93 5.22 -20.64 -5.41
CA LYS A 93 5.46 -22.02 -5.82
C LYS A 93 4.58 -23.01 -5.04
N MET A 94 4.52 -22.89 -3.71
CA MET A 94 3.65 -23.72 -2.87
C MET A 94 2.16 -23.59 -3.24
N ALA A 95 1.72 -22.39 -3.66
CA ALA A 95 0.35 -22.19 -4.10
C ALA A 95 0.04 -22.90 -5.43
N LEU A 96 1.01 -22.98 -6.35
CA LEU A 96 0.87 -23.70 -7.62
C LEU A 96 0.87 -25.23 -7.42
N GLU A 97 1.62 -25.74 -6.45
CA GLU A 97 1.67 -27.18 -6.12
C GLU A 97 0.39 -27.69 -5.43
N LYS A 98 -0.46 -26.79 -4.92
CA LYS A 98 -1.75 -27.11 -4.28
C LYS A 98 -2.96 -27.07 -5.23
N LEU A 99 -2.76 -26.78 -6.52
CA LEU A 99 -3.79 -26.79 -7.57
C LEU A 99 -3.87 -28.15 -8.28
#